data_AF-A0A497R9E1-F1
#
_entry.id   AF-A0A497R9E1-F1
#
_cell.length_a   1.000
_cell.length_b   1.000
_cell.length_c   1.000
_cell.angle_alpha   90.00
_cell.angle_beta   90.00
_cell.angle_gamma   90.00
#
_symmetry.space_group_name_H-M   'P 1'
#
loop_
_entity.id
_entity.type
_entity.pdbx_description
1 polymer ?
#
loop_
_entity_poly.entity_id
_entity_poly.type
_entity_poly.pdbx_seq_one_letter_code
_entity_poly.pdbx_strand_id
1 'polypeptide(L)'
;MSKSLEEELRDETLKWLQKIEKEIKKIEVNDEKGKEFFENIKAYISDSHYFLNRDLIRAFECVVWAWAWLEIGVRVGLLSVKEF
;
A
#
# COMPACT_ATOMS: atom_id res chain seq x y z
N MET A 1 14.37 19.48 -17.79
CA MET A 1 13.93 20.24 -16.61
C MET A 1 13.71 19.23 -15.48
N SER A 2 14.07 19.53 -14.23
CA SER A 2 13.69 18.64 -13.12
C SER A 2 12.18 18.70 -12.92
N LYS A 3 11.59 17.59 -12.45
CA LYS A 3 10.16 17.57 -12.09
C LYS A 3 9.91 18.53 -10.93
N SER A 4 8.69 19.03 -10.84
CA SER A 4 8.20 19.69 -9.64
C SER A 4 7.98 18.67 -8.52
N LEU A 5 7.98 19.13 -7.26
CA LEU A 5 7.68 18.27 -6.10
C LEU A 5 6.29 17.63 -6.21
N GLU A 6 5.32 18.36 -6.75
CA GLU A 6 3.96 17.86 -6.94
C GLU A 6 3.92 16.68 -7.94
N GLU A 7 4.59 16.83 -9.08
CA GLU A 7 4.71 15.76 -10.08
C GLU A 7 5.46 14.55 -9.50
N GLU A 8 6.52 14.77 -8.73
CA GLU A 8 7.29 13.69 -8.11
C GLU A 8 6.46 12.92 -7.08
N LEU A 9 5.73 13.61 -6.20
CA LEU A 9 4.82 12.98 -5.23
C LEU A 9 3.73 12.18 -5.92
N ARG A 10 3.14 12.74 -6.98
CA ARG A 10 2.10 12.06 -7.77
C ARG A 10 2.64 10.80 -8.43
N ASP A 11 3.80 10.87 -9.05
CA ASP A 11 4.43 9.75 -9.75
C ASP A 11 4.85 8.64 -8.78
N GLU A 12 5.47 8.98 -7.65
CA GLU A 12 5.83 7.98 -6.65
C GLU A 12 4.59 7.36 -6.00
N THR A 13 3.54 8.15 -5.72
CA THR A 13 2.26 7.61 -5.20
C THR A 13 1.67 6.59 -6.17
N LEU A 14 1.55 6.94 -7.46
CA LEU A 14 1.03 6.05 -8.50
C LEU A 14 1.87 4.78 -8.67
N LYS A 15 3.19 4.92 -8.69
CA LYS A 15 4.13 3.80 -8.81
C LYS A 15 3.98 2.82 -7.65
N TRP A 16 3.90 3.31 -6.41
CA TRP A 16 3.78 2.46 -5.23
C TRP A 16 2.37 1.87 -5.08
N LEU A 17 1.32 2.59 -5.49
CA LEU A 17 -0.05 2.08 -5.58
C LEU A 17 -0.14 0.91 -6.57
N GLN A 18 0.36 1.10 -7.79
CA GLN A 18 0.34 0.05 -8.82
C GLN A 18 1.13 -1.20 -8.41
N LYS A 19 2.22 -1.03 -7.67
CA LYS A 19 3.00 -2.15 -7.13
C LYS A 19 2.23 -2.88 -6.04
N ILE A 20 1.69 -2.18 -5.04
CA ILE A 20 1.03 -2.84 -3.91
C ILE A 20 -0.23 -3.58 -4.36
N GLU A 21 -1.00 -3.03 -5.30
CA GLU A 21 -2.16 -3.71 -5.89
C GLU A 21 -1.82 -5.04 -6.57
N LYS A 22 -0.60 -5.19 -7.07
CA LYS A 22 -0.10 -6.44 -7.63
C LYS A 22 0.40 -7.38 -6.54
N GLU A 23 1.10 -6.86 -5.55
CA GLU A 23 1.64 -7.68 -4.45
C GLU A 23 0.54 -8.27 -3.57
N ILE A 24 -0.49 -7.50 -3.20
CA ILE A 24 -1.57 -8.01 -2.34
C ILE A 24 -2.34 -9.19 -2.94
N LYS A 25 -2.28 -9.40 -4.27
CA LYS A 25 -2.89 -10.56 -4.94
C LYS A 25 -2.15 -11.87 -4.66
N LYS A 26 -0.89 -11.77 -4.24
CA LYS A 26 -0.02 -12.90 -3.88
C LYS A 26 -0.02 -13.16 -2.39
N ILE A 27 -0.73 -12.36 -1.60
CA ILE A 27 -0.72 -12.48 -0.14
C ILE A 27 -1.76 -13.50 0.33
N GLU A 28 -1.32 -14.35 1.25
CA GLU A 28 -2.15 -15.22 2.06
C GLU A 28 -2.23 -14.71 3.49
N VAL A 29 -3.40 -14.93 4.10
CA VAL A 29 -3.72 -14.52 5.46
C VAL A 29 -3.64 -15.76 6.35
N ASN A 30 -2.79 -15.71 7.38
CA ASN A 30 -2.49 -16.90 8.18
C ASN A 30 -3.46 -17.09 9.36
N ASP A 31 -4.01 -16.00 9.93
CA ASP A 31 -4.94 -16.02 11.06
C ASP A 31 -5.89 -14.80 11.07
N GLU A 32 -6.76 -14.70 12.09
CA GLU A 32 -7.72 -13.58 12.20
C GLU A 32 -7.02 -12.22 12.36
N LYS A 33 -5.87 -12.17 13.04
CA LYS A 33 -5.07 -10.93 13.13
C LYS A 33 -4.49 -10.55 11.77
N GLY A 34 -4.05 -11.53 10.99
CA GLY A 34 -3.63 -11.35 9.60
C GLY A 34 -4.76 -10.80 8.73
N LYS A 35 -6.01 -11.19 9.00
CA LYS A 35 -7.17 -10.66 8.30
C LYS A 35 -7.39 -9.18 8.61
N GLU A 36 -7.31 -8.79 9.89
CA GLU A 36 -7.36 -7.37 10.30
C GLU A 36 -6.22 -6.56 9.65
N PHE A 37 -4.99 -7.11 9.62
CA PHE A 37 -3.86 -6.51 8.90
C PHE A 37 -4.18 -6.30 7.42
N PHE A 38 -4.73 -7.32 6.75
CA PHE A 38 -5.05 -7.27 5.34
C PHE A 38 -6.19 -6.29 5.02
N GLU A 39 -7.17 -6.16 5.92
CA GLU A 39 -8.22 -5.15 5.82
C GLU A 39 -7.66 -3.73 5.93
N ASN A 40 -6.74 -3.49 6.87
CA ASN A 40 -6.04 -2.20 6.98
C ASN A 40 -5.25 -1.85 5.71
N ILE A 41 -4.53 -2.81 5.13
CA ILE A 41 -3.80 -2.61 3.86
C ILE A 41 -4.78 -2.15 2.76
N LYS A 42 -5.92 -2.83 2.61
CA LYS A 42 -6.94 -2.45 1.61
C LYS A 42 -7.55 -1.07 1.89
N ALA A 43 -7.81 -0.75 3.15
CA ALA A 43 -8.34 0.56 3.55
C ALA A 43 -7.37 1.67 3.14
N TYR A 44 -6.08 1.54 3.46
CA TYR A 44 -5.07 2.53 3.08
C TYR A 44 -4.85 2.62 1.57
N ILE A 45 -4.96 1.52 0.80
CA ILE A 45 -4.93 1.56 -0.67
C ILE A 45 -6.14 2.37 -1.20
N SER A 46 -7.34 2.11 -0.67
CA SER A 46 -8.55 2.84 -1.04
C SER A 46 -8.45 4.33 -0.72
N ASP A 47 -7.93 4.68 0.46
CA ASP A 47 -7.74 6.07 0.88
C ASP A 47 -6.70 6.78 0.02
N SER A 48 -5.60 6.11 -0.33
CA SER A 48 -4.60 6.66 -1.24
C SER A 48 -5.20 7.01 -2.61
N HIS A 49 -6.05 6.14 -3.17
CA HIS A 49 -6.82 6.44 -4.38
C HIS A 49 -7.77 7.63 -4.20
N TYR A 50 -8.48 7.69 -3.07
CA TYR A 50 -9.40 8.77 -2.76
C TYR A 50 -8.69 10.14 -2.70
N PHE A 51 -7.50 10.19 -2.09
CA PHE A 51 -6.72 11.41 -1.91
C PHE A 51 -5.87 11.80 -3.12
N LEU A 52 -5.58 10.89 -4.06
CA LEU A 52 -4.68 11.13 -5.20
C LEU A 52 -5.01 12.37 -6.04
N ASN A 53 -6.29 12.74 -6.13
CA ASN A 53 -6.75 13.93 -6.86
C ASN A 53 -7.21 15.07 -5.94
N ARG A 54 -6.93 15.00 -4.65
CA ARG A 54 -7.42 15.93 -3.61
C ARG A 54 -6.30 16.48 -2.73
N ASP A 55 -5.46 15.59 -2.22
CA ASP A 55 -4.36 15.89 -1.29
C ASP A 55 -3.24 14.86 -1.51
N LEU A 56 -2.20 15.25 -2.24
CA LEU A 56 -1.10 14.37 -2.60
C LEU A 56 -0.25 13.94 -1.40
N ILE A 57 -0.22 14.75 -0.33
CA ILE A 57 0.51 14.39 0.90
C ILE A 57 -0.19 13.22 1.56
N ARG A 58 -1.51 13.31 1.73
CA ARG A 58 -2.31 12.19 2.28
C ARG A 58 -2.32 10.99 1.37
N ALA A 59 -2.38 11.18 0.05
CA ALA A 59 -2.31 10.08 -0.89
C ALA A 59 -1.00 9.28 -0.76
N PHE A 60 0.12 9.99 -0.67
CA PHE A 60 1.44 9.41 -0.45
C PHE A 60 1.57 8.74 0.93
N GLU A 61 1.10 9.40 1.98
CA GLU A 61 1.08 8.84 3.34
C GLU A 61 0.30 7.52 3.40
N CYS A 62 -0.92 7.48 2.82
CA CYS A 62 -1.75 6.28 2.81
C CYS A 62 -1.05 5.11 2.10
N VAL A 63 -0.42 5.33 0.93
CA VAL A 63 0.28 4.22 0.24
C VAL A 63 1.50 3.74 1.04
N VAL A 64 2.22 4.65 1.72
CA VAL A 64 3.33 4.27 2.63
C VAL A 64 2.81 3.41 3.78
N TRP A 65 1.69 3.79 4.41
CA TRP A 65 1.07 2.97 5.46
C TRP A 65 0.62 1.60 4.96
N ALA A 66 0.02 1.54 3.77
CA ALA A 66 -0.37 0.26 3.18
C ALA A 66 0.84 -0.69 3.02
N TRP A 67 1.97 -0.17 2.55
CA TRP A 67 3.23 -0.94 2.45
C TRP A 67 3.78 -1.33 3.83
N ALA A 68 3.75 -0.43 4.80
CA ALA A 68 4.23 -0.73 6.15
C ALA A 68 3.45 -1.90 6.78
N TRP A 69 2.12 -1.88 6.70
CA TRP A 69 1.28 -2.98 7.19
C TRP A 69 1.55 -4.30 6.45
N LEU A 70 1.75 -4.24 5.13
CA LEU A 70 2.09 -5.41 4.31
C LEU A 70 3.42 -6.04 4.74
N GLU A 71 4.50 -5.26 4.72
CA GLU A 71 5.85 -5.75 5.01
C GLU A 71 5.99 -6.21 6.46
N ILE A 72 5.42 -5.46 7.41
CA ILE A 72 5.41 -5.85 8.82
C ILE A 72 4.59 -7.14 9.00
N GLY A 73 3.41 -7.22 8.40
CA GLY A 73 2.54 -8.39 8.46
C GLY A 73 3.24 -9.66 7.96
N VAL A 74 3.98 -9.56 6.86
CA VAL A 74 4.81 -10.66 6.34
C VAL A 74 5.95 -11.00 7.31
N ARG A 75 6.71 -10.00 7.76
CA ARG A 75 7.86 -10.19 8.66
C ARG A 75 7.49 -10.86 9.98
N VAL A 76 6.31 -10.56 10.53
CA VAL A 76 5.86 -11.12 11.82
C VAL A 76 5.00 -12.38 11.65
N GLY A 77 4.84 -12.87 10.41
CA GLY A 77 4.17 -14.14 10.12
C GLY A 77 2.63 -14.08 10.15
N LEU A 78 2.03 -12.89 10.14
CA LEU A 78 0.57 -12.72 10.02
C LEU A 78 0.08 -12.82 8.57
N LEU A 79 0.96 -12.46 7.63
CA LEU A 79 0.77 -12.59 6.20
C LEU A 79 1.88 -13.49 5.63
N SER A 80 1.61 -14.14 4.51
CA SER A 80 2.62 -14.91 3.77
C SER A 80 2.48 -14.62 2.28
N VAL A 81 3.57 -14.81 1.52
CA VAL A 81 3.57 -14.63 0.06
C VAL A 81 3.40 -16.01 -0.56
N LYS A 82 2.46 -16.16 -1.50
CA LYS A 82 2.32 -17.37 -2.32
C LYS A 82 3.63 -17.66 -3.04
N GLU A 83 4.25 -18.79 -2.71
CA GLU A 83 5.30 -19.37 -3.53
C GLU A 83 4.64 -20.01 -4.76
N PHE A 84 5.15 -19.68 -5.95
CA PHE A 84 4.72 -20.27 -7.23
C PHE A 84 5.67 -21.38 -7.65
#